data_AF-A0AA96XPC7-F1
#
_entry.id   AF-A0AA96XPC7-F1
#
_cell.length_a   1.000
_cell.length_b   1.000
_cell.length_c   1.000
_cell.angle_alpha   90.00
_cell.angle_beta   90.00
_cell.angle_gamma   90.00
#
_symmetry.space_group_name_H-M   'P 1'
#
loop_
_entity.id
_entity.type
_entity.pdbx_description
1 polymer ?
#
loop_
_entity_poly.entity_id
_entity_poly.type
_entity_poly.pdbx_seq_one_letter_code
_entity_poly.pdbx_strand_id
1 'polypeptide(L)'
;MEALLPQLAGDFRALTERALNLYRQCGQSLAMLPREPAREELARTLGKMTRDAAELASEWAGVEAQIEERAQADLQAEREDLERSARASTDAIARRQLELAAASLGEEVERLGTLKQRRERILARLRAEVAQLERARVALLSLRSGQAQLKAAELSALARRFRALSSLQREEAHSMEDVSSMIQGASMHSSPLEVRQAEGEESPASGPASELPRVGES
;
A
#
# COMPACT_ATOMS: atom_id res chain seq x y z
N MET A 1 1.85 4.45 22.38
CA MET A 1 0.88 3.46 21.86
C MET A 1 -0.56 3.88 22.13
N GLU A 2 -1.00 4.10 23.38
CA GLU A 2 -2.38 4.56 23.65
C GLU A 2 -2.70 5.95 23.04
N ALA A 3 -1.70 6.83 22.96
CA ALA A 3 -1.82 8.13 22.30
C ALA A 3 -2.10 8.07 20.78
N LEU A 4 -1.94 6.90 20.16
CA LEU A 4 -2.22 6.68 18.73
C LEU A 4 -3.72 6.47 18.47
N LEU A 5 -4.45 5.89 19.44
CA LEU A 5 -5.84 5.46 19.25
C LEU A 5 -6.79 6.56 18.77
N PRO A 6 -6.69 7.83 19.24
CA PRO A 6 -7.57 8.90 18.76
C PRO A 6 -7.35 9.27 17.29
N GLN A 7 -6.20 8.91 16.72
CA GLN A 7 -5.82 9.22 15.33
C GLN A 7 -6.21 8.11 14.35
N LEU A 8 -6.63 6.95 14.86
CA LEU A 8 -7.08 5.82 14.07
C LEU A 8 -8.60 5.82 13.95
N ALA A 9 -9.12 5.34 12.81
CA ALA A 9 -10.53 5.07 12.64
C ALA A 9 -10.78 3.60 12.24
N GLY A 10 -12.06 3.23 12.18
CA GLY A 10 -12.54 1.94 11.69
C GLY A 10 -11.83 0.72 12.27
N ASP A 11 -11.49 -0.21 11.38
CA ASP A 11 -10.88 -1.50 11.74
C ASP A 11 -9.48 -1.34 12.35
N PHE A 12 -8.68 -0.37 11.90
CA PHE A 12 -7.33 -0.14 12.44
C PHE A 12 -7.38 0.23 13.92
N ARG A 13 -8.32 1.12 14.29
CA ARG A 13 -8.57 1.46 15.69
C ARG A 13 -9.02 0.23 16.48
N ALA A 14 -10.03 -0.48 16.01
CA ALA A 14 -10.60 -1.63 16.71
C ALA A 14 -9.55 -2.74 16.95
N LEU A 15 -8.73 -3.04 15.95
CA LEU A 15 -7.67 -4.04 16.05
C LEU A 15 -6.53 -3.59 16.98
N THR A 16 -6.15 -2.31 16.95
CA THR A 16 -5.11 -1.76 17.84
C THR A 16 -5.57 -1.74 19.30
N GLU A 17 -6.82 -1.35 19.56
CA GLU A 17 -7.43 -1.44 20.89
C GLU A 17 -7.44 -2.88 21.40
N ARG A 18 -7.79 -3.83 20.53
CA ARG A 18 -7.76 -5.27 20.86
C ARG A 18 -6.34 -5.75 21.16
N ALA A 19 -5.34 -5.38 20.37
CA ALA A 19 -3.94 -5.72 20.61
C ALA A 19 -3.47 -5.22 21.99
N LEU A 20 -3.77 -3.96 22.33
CA LEU A 20 -3.43 -3.38 23.63
C LEU A 20 -4.12 -4.11 24.79
N ASN A 21 -5.40 -4.46 24.63
CA ASN A 21 -6.13 -5.23 25.63
C ASN A 21 -5.51 -6.62 25.84
N LEU A 22 -5.23 -7.34 24.75
CA LEU A 22 -4.56 -8.65 24.80
C LEU A 22 -3.19 -8.57 25.46
N TYR A 23 -2.40 -7.53 25.16
CA TYR A 23 -1.12 -7.29 25.81
C TYR A 23 -1.27 -7.12 27.33
N ARG A 24 -2.23 -6.31 27.79
CA ARG A 24 -2.52 -6.14 29.23
C ARG A 24 -2.94 -7.45 29.89
N GLN A 25 -3.80 -8.24 29.24
CA GLN A 25 -4.25 -9.55 29.74
C GLN A 25 -3.10 -10.56 29.81
N CYS A 26 -2.20 -10.56 28.82
CA CYS A 26 -0.98 -11.35 28.86
C CYS A 26 -0.07 -10.90 30.01
N GLY A 27 0.08 -9.59 30.23
CA GLY A 27 0.84 -9.02 31.35
C GLY A 27 0.31 -9.46 32.71
N GLN A 28 -1.02 -9.43 32.90
CA GLN A 28 -1.67 -9.96 34.11
C GLN A 28 -1.38 -11.45 34.30
N SER A 29 -1.46 -12.23 33.22
CA SER A 29 -1.17 -13.67 33.27
C SER A 29 0.30 -13.97 33.61
N LEU A 30 1.23 -13.19 33.03
CA LEU A 30 2.66 -13.28 33.34
C LEU A 30 2.97 -12.88 34.77
N ALA A 31 2.29 -11.87 35.33
CA ALA A 31 2.51 -11.43 36.70
C ALA A 31 2.24 -12.52 37.75
N MET A 32 1.35 -13.47 37.43
CA MET A 32 1.04 -14.63 38.26
C MET A 32 2.09 -15.76 38.20
N LEU A 33 3.06 -15.66 37.29
CA LEU A 33 4.13 -16.65 37.11
C LEU A 33 5.41 -16.22 37.86
N PRO A 34 6.24 -17.20 38.30
CA PRO A 34 7.53 -16.93 38.93
C PRO A 34 8.39 -15.96 38.11
N ARG A 35 9.11 -15.07 38.81
CA ARG A 35 10.03 -14.11 38.18
C ARG A 35 11.29 -14.83 37.72
N GLU A 36 11.31 -15.21 36.45
CA GLU A 36 12.42 -15.90 35.81
C GLU A 36 12.79 -15.24 34.46
N PRO A 37 14.03 -15.41 33.97
CA PRO A 37 14.48 -14.81 32.70
C PRO A 37 13.56 -15.13 31.50
N ALA A 38 13.02 -16.36 31.45
CA ALA A 38 12.09 -16.80 30.41
C ALA A 38 10.80 -15.96 30.37
N ARG A 39 10.31 -15.57 31.54
CA ARG A 39 9.12 -14.69 31.67
C ARG A 39 9.40 -13.31 31.10
N GLU A 40 10.56 -12.75 31.40
CA GLU A 40 10.96 -11.43 30.88
C GLU A 40 11.17 -11.46 29.37
N GLU A 41 11.76 -12.55 28.86
CA GLU A 41 11.92 -12.74 27.42
C GLU A 41 10.57 -12.80 26.69
N LEU A 42 9.60 -13.53 27.25
CA LEU A 42 8.25 -13.57 26.70
C LEU A 42 7.57 -12.19 26.80
N ALA A 43 7.70 -11.48 27.93
CA ALA A 43 7.17 -10.13 28.09
C ALA A 43 7.75 -9.16 27.04
N ARG A 44 9.06 -9.20 26.80
CA ARG A 44 9.72 -8.41 25.74
C ARG A 44 9.18 -8.75 24.35
N THR A 45 8.96 -10.04 24.08
CA THR A 45 8.44 -10.51 22.79
C THR A 45 7.01 -9.99 22.56
N LEU A 46 6.14 -10.10 23.55
CA LEU A 46 4.76 -9.57 23.49
C LEU A 46 4.72 -8.04 23.35
N GLY A 47 5.61 -7.35 24.06
CA GLY A 47 5.76 -5.90 23.94
C GLY A 47 6.29 -5.48 22.58
N LYS A 48 7.08 -6.32 21.90
CA LYS A 48 7.50 -6.10 20.51
C LYS A 48 6.32 -6.27 19.55
N MET A 49 5.61 -7.40 19.60
CA MET A 49 4.44 -7.66 18.75
C MET A 49 3.37 -6.57 18.86
N THR A 50 3.13 -6.08 20.09
CA THR A 50 2.16 -5.00 20.33
C THR A 50 2.62 -3.67 19.73
N ARG A 51 3.92 -3.39 19.75
CA ARG A 51 4.50 -2.21 19.07
C ARG A 51 4.42 -2.36 17.56
N ASP A 52 4.79 -3.51 17.02
CA ASP A 52 4.72 -3.80 15.59
C ASP A 52 3.26 -3.63 15.09
N ALA A 53 2.26 -4.09 15.86
CA ALA A 53 0.84 -3.85 15.56
C ALA A 53 0.45 -2.36 15.57
N ALA A 54 0.94 -1.58 16.54
CA ALA A 54 0.68 -0.15 16.60
C ALA A 54 1.40 0.63 15.48
N GLU A 55 2.62 0.21 15.10
CA GLU A 55 3.38 0.77 13.98
C GLU A 55 2.63 0.55 12.67
N LEU A 56 2.18 -0.68 12.38
CA LEU A 56 1.34 -0.99 11.21
C LEU A 56 0.07 -0.14 11.15
N ALA A 57 -0.59 0.08 12.28
CA ALA A 57 -1.76 0.95 12.33
C ALA A 57 -1.40 2.43 12.11
N SER A 58 -0.25 2.88 12.63
CA SER A 58 0.21 4.26 12.47
C SER A 58 0.63 4.60 11.04
N GLU A 59 1.16 3.65 10.29
CA GLU A 59 1.44 3.82 8.85
C GLU A 59 0.19 4.16 8.05
N TRP A 60 -0.98 3.78 8.55
CA TRP A 60 -2.26 4.03 7.92
C TRP A 60 -3.01 5.24 8.49
N ALA A 61 -2.55 5.78 9.62
CA ALA A 61 -3.12 6.97 10.23
C ALA A 61 -2.95 8.17 9.28
N GLY A 62 -4.07 8.72 8.79
CA GLY A 62 -4.09 9.85 7.85
C GLY A 62 -4.32 9.47 6.38
N VAL A 63 -4.15 8.20 6.00
CA VAL A 63 -4.44 7.72 4.62
C VAL A 63 -5.92 7.37 4.46
N GLU A 64 -6.62 7.01 5.54
CA GLU A 64 -8.06 6.69 5.49
C GLU A 64 -8.94 7.83 4.98
N ALA A 65 -8.55 9.09 5.20
CA ALA A 65 -9.31 10.25 4.72
C ALA A 65 -9.33 10.34 3.18
N GLN A 66 -8.37 9.70 2.49
CA GLN A 66 -8.25 9.75 1.03
C GLN A 66 -8.96 8.60 0.33
N ILE A 67 -9.40 7.58 1.08
CA ILE A 67 -10.03 6.38 0.51
C ILE A 67 -11.48 6.32 0.96
N GLU A 68 -12.30 7.23 0.42
CA GLU A 68 -13.74 7.00 0.45
C GLU A 68 -14.11 5.99 -0.63
N GLU A 69 -14.85 4.95 -0.24
CA GLU A 69 -15.26 3.88 -1.17
C GLU A 69 -16.10 4.41 -2.34
N ARG A 70 -16.86 5.49 -2.09
CA ARG A 70 -17.66 6.21 -3.10
C ARG A 70 -16.81 6.96 -4.12
N ALA A 71 -15.65 7.49 -3.70
CA ALA A 71 -14.79 8.29 -4.57
C ALA A 71 -14.33 7.53 -5.82
N GLN A 72 -14.03 6.22 -5.71
CA GLN A 72 -13.56 5.46 -6.88
C GLN A 72 -14.67 5.22 -7.92
N ALA A 73 -15.89 4.92 -7.48
CA ALA A 73 -17.01 4.70 -8.40
C ALA A 73 -17.42 6.00 -9.09
N ASP A 74 -17.42 7.11 -8.35
CA ASP A 74 -17.75 8.43 -8.88
C ASP A 74 -16.70 8.91 -9.90
N LEU A 75 -15.40 8.76 -9.59
CA LEU A 75 -14.31 9.09 -10.53
C LEU A 75 -14.34 8.22 -11.79
N GLN A 76 -14.70 6.95 -11.66
CA GLN A 76 -14.85 6.04 -12.80
C GLN A 76 -16.03 6.46 -13.69
N ALA A 77 -17.17 6.82 -13.11
CA ALA A 77 -18.33 7.30 -13.85
C ALA A 77 -18.02 8.62 -14.58
N GLU A 78 -17.36 9.57 -13.90
CA GLU A 78 -16.96 10.85 -14.48
C GLU A 78 -15.98 10.66 -15.65
N ARG A 79 -15.02 9.73 -15.52
CA ARG A 79 -14.14 9.35 -16.62
C ARG A 79 -14.93 8.81 -17.82
N GLU A 80 -15.88 7.91 -17.59
CA GLU A 80 -16.71 7.34 -18.67
C GLU A 80 -17.59 8.41 -19.35
N ASP A 81 -18.08 9.40 -18.61
CA ASP A 81 -18.79 10.55 -19.15
C ASP A 81 -17.88 11.43 -20.03
N LEU A 82 -16.64 11.69 -19.62
CA LEU A 82 -15.67 12.44 -20.41
C LEU A 82 -15.27 11.69 -21.69
N GLU A 83 -15.05 10.38 -21.61
CA GLU A 83 -14.77 9.55 -22.78
C GLU A 83 -15.94 9.55 -23.77
N ARG A 84 -17.18 9.44 -23.28
CA ARG A 84 -18.39 9.56 -24.11
C ARG A 84 -18.49 10.95 -24.75
N SER A 85 -18.24 12.00 -23.99
CA SER A 85 -18.27 13.38 -24.46
C SER A 85 -17.20 13.65 -25.52
N ALA A 86 -16.00 13.10 -25.35
CA ALA A 86 -14.92 13.19 -26.34
C ALA A 86 -15.33 12.54 -27.67
N ARG A 87 -15.94 11.35 -27.63
CA ARG A 87 -16.42 10.62 -28.81
C ARG A 87 -17.54 11.35 -29.55
N ALA A 88 -18.40 12.06 -28.81
CA ALA A 88 -19.50 12.83 -29.38
C ALA A 88 -19.08 14.22 -29.89
N SER A 89 -17.90 14.71 -29.51
CA SER A 89 -17.42 16.04 -29.88
C SER A 89 -16.93 16.10 -31.32
N THR A 90 -17.40 17.09 -32.06
CA THR A 90 -16.98 17.39 -33.43
C THR A 90 -15.79 18.35 -33.50
N ASP A 91 -15.50 19.07 -32.40
CA ASP A 91 -14.34 19.96 -32.30
C ASP A 91 -13.10 19.17 -31.85
N ALA A 92 -12.06 19.20 -32.68
CA ALA A 92 -10.81 18.49 -32.44
C ALA A 92 -10.08 18.97 -31.16
N ILE A 93 -10.14 20.27 -30.84
CA ILE A 93 -9.49 20.81 -29.65
C ILE A 93 -10.27 20.36 -28.40
N ALA A 94 -11.59 20.53 -28.41
CA ALA A 94 -12.44 20.09 -27.30
C ALA A 94 -12.32 18.58 -27.06
N ARG A 95 -12.33 17.76 -28.11
CA ARG A 95 -12.12 16.31 -28.01
C ARG A 95 -10.79 15.99 -27.33
N ARG A 96 -9.70 16.63 -27.75
CA ARG A 96 -8.38 16.39 -27.17
C ARG A 96 -8.32 16.76 -25.69
N GLN A 97 -8.96 17.86 -25.28
CA GLN A 97 -9.02 18.27 -23.88
C GLN A 97 -9.81 17.27 -23.02
N LEU A 98 -10.94 16.77 -23.53
CA LEU A 98 -11.75 15.75 -22.85
C LEU A 98 -10.98 14.42 -22.71
N GLU A 99 -10.24 14.01 -23.73
CA GLU A 99 -9.38 12.82 -23.68
C GLU A 99 -8.27 12.96 -22.63
N LEU A 100 -7.62 14.14 -22.54
CA LEU A 100 -6.59 14.40 -21.53
C LEU A 100 -7.18 14.40 -20.11
N ALA A 101 -8.36 14.98 -19.93
CA ALA A 101 -9.06 14.96 -18.65
C ALA A 101 -9.43 13.54 -18.23
N ALA A 102 -9.97 12.73 -19.15
CA ALA A 102 -10.28 11.32 -18.92
C ALA A 102 -9.03 10.50 -18.56
N ALA A 103 -7.91 10.74 -19.25
CA ALA A 103 -6.63 10.09 -18.94
C ALA A 103 -6.14 10.43 -17.52
N SER A 104 -6.19 11.72 -17.15
CA SER A 104 -5.82 12.18 -15.80
C SER A 104 -6.67 11.53 -14.69
N LEU A 105 -7.99 11.42 -14.90
CA LEU A 105 -8.87 10.70 -13.98
C LEU A 105 -8.59 9.18 -13.96
N GLY A 106 -8.20 8.60 -15.09
CA GLY A 106 -7.76 7.21 -15.17
C GLY A 106 -6.58 6.93 -14.24
N GLU A 107 -5.56 7.79 -14.23
CA GLU A 107 -4.42 7.68 -13.32
C GLU A 107 -4.85 7.78 -11.85
N GLU A 108 -5.79 8.67 -11.52
CA GLU A 108 -6.29 8.81 -10.15
C GLU A 108 -7.04 7.56 -9.67
N VAL A 109 -7.87 6.96 -10.54
CA VAL A 109 -8.56 5.70 -10.24
C VAL A 109 -7.56 4.57 -10.00
N GLU A 110 -6.49 4.48 -10.78
CA GLU A 110 -5.42 3.49 -10.58
C GLU A 110 -4.64 3.73 -9.27
N ARG A 111 -4.34 4.99 -8.95
CA ARG A 111 -3.71 5.37 -7.67
C ARG A 111 -4.58 4.96 -6.48
N LEU A 112 -5.88 5.26 -6.50
CA LEU A 112 -6.82 4.85 -5.47
C LEU A 112 -6.94 3.32 -5.34
N GLY A 113 -6.97 2.62 -6.47
CA GLY A 113 -6.97 1.15 -6.49
C GLY A 113 -5.74 0.56 -5.80
N THR A 114 -4.57 1.13 -6.06
CA THR A 114 -3.30 0.74 -5.42
C THR A 114 -3.32 1.00 -3.91
N LEU A 115 -3.84 2.16 -3.49
CA LEU A 115 -3.99 2.50 -2.07
C LEU A 115 -4.93 1.53 -1.35
N LYS A 116 -6.08 1.18 -1.96
CA LYS A 116 -7.01 0.17 -1.39
C LYS A 116 -6.34 -1.18 -1.21
N GLN A 117 -5.58 -1.65 -2.19
CA GLN A 117 -4.86 -2.92 -2.04
C GLN A 117 -3.82 -2.86 -0.92
N ARG A 118 -3.08 -1.74 -0.81
CA ARG A 118 -2.12 -1.54 0.28
C ARG A 118 -2.83 -1.54 1.65
N ARG A 119 -3.99 -0.90 1.76
CA ARG A 119 -4.84 -0.92 2.95
C ARG A 119 -5.13 -2.34 3.40
N GLU A 120 -5.66 -3.16 2.50
CA GLU A 120 -6.06 -4.53 2.83
C GLU A 120 -4.88 -5.39 3.26
N ARG A 121 -3.70 -5.19 2.65
CA ARG A 121 -2.47 -5.88 3.04
C ARG A 121 -2.05 -5.50 4.47
N ILE A 122 -2.00 -4.21 4.81
CA ILE A 122 -1.63 -3.76 6.17
C ILE A 122 -2.67 -4.26 7.18
N LEU A 123 -3.95 -4.21 6.82
CA LEU A 123 -5.03 -4.69 7.68
C LEU A 123 -4.94 -6.20 7.94
N ALA A 124 -4.60 -7.00 6.92
CA ALA A 124 -4.35 -8.42 7.06
C ALA A 124 -3.13 -8.70 7.98
N ARG A 125 -2.03 -7.93 7.83
CA ARG A 125 -0.86 -8.01 8.72
C ARG A 125 -1.24 -7.70 10.17
N LEU A 126 -2.00 -6.63 10.40
CA LEU A 126 -2.48 -6.26 11.74
C LEU A 126 -3.37 -7.35 12.36
N ARG A 127 -4.29 -7.96 11.58
CA ARG A 127 -5.10 -9.10 12.03
C ARG A 127 -4.22 -10.29 12.43
N ALA A 128 -3.14 -10.54 11.69
CA ALA A 128 -2.20 -11.62 11.99
C ALA A 128 -1.47 -11.38 13.33
N GLU A 129 -1.00 -10.16 13.58
CA GLU A 129 -0.37 -9.78 14.86
C GLU A 129 -1.34 -9.93 16.05
N VAL A 130 -2.57 -9.44 15.91
CA VAL A 130 -3.62 -9.61 16.92
C VAL A 130 -3.90 -11.09 17.19
N ALA A 131 -3.94 -11.93 16.15
CA ALA A 131 -4.13 -13.37 16.30
C ALA A 131 -2.94 -14.06 16.99
N GLN A 132 -1.71 -13.56 16.83
CA GLN A 132 -0.56 -14.06 17.59
C GLN A 132 -0.67 -13.68 19.08
N LEU A 133 -1.08 -12.46 19.40
CA LEU A 133 -1.32 -12.03 20.78
C LEU A 133 -2.43 -12.85 21.47
N GLU A 134 -3.50 -13.16 20.74
CA GLU A 134 -4.58 -14.02 21.24
C GLU A 134 -4.06 -15.44 21.54
N ARG A 135 -3.26 -16.02 20.63
CA ARG A 135 -2.62 -17.32 20.85
C ARG A 135 -1.68 -17.30 22.06
N ALA A 136 -0.93 -16.21 22.26
CA ALA A 136 -0.08 -16.04 23.43
C ALA A 136 -0.89 -15.99 24.73
N ARG A 137 -2.01 -15.27 24.74
CA ARG A 137 -2.93 -15.23 25.89
C ARG A 137 -3.44 -16.62 26.25
N VAL A 138 -3.94 -17.37 25.27
CA VAL A 138 -4.45 -18.74 25.48
C VAL A 138 -3.36 -19.68 26.00
N ALA A 139 -2.14 -19.58 25.45
CA ALA A 139 -1.00 -20.37 25.93
C ALA A 139 -0.65 -20.02 27.39
N LEU A 140 -0.63 -18.74 27.75
CA LEU A 140 -0.37 -18.30 29.12
C LEU A 140 -1.44 -18.75 30.11
N LEU A 141 -2.71 -18.78 29.71
CA LEU A 141 -3.78 -19.35 30.53
C LEU A 141 -3.55 -20.85 30.78
N SER A 142 -3.09 -21.58 29.77
CA SER A 142 -2.79 -23.01 29.88
C SER A 142 -1.60 -23.29 30.81
N LEU A 143 -0.61 -22.41 30.87
CA LEU A 143 0.53 -22.52 31.79
C LEU A 143 0.16 -22.34 33.27
N ARG A 144 -1.01 -21.77 33.57
CA ARG A 144 -1.44 -21.58 34.96
C ARG A 144 -1.74 -22.91 35.66
N SER A 145 -2.19 -23.94 34.94
CA SER A 145 -2.56 -25.25 35.51
C SER A 145 -1.41 -26.25 35.64
N GLY A 146 -0.21 -25.96 35.12
CA GLY A 146 0.94 -26.89 35.14
C GLY A 146 1.80 -26.87 36.42
N GLN A 147 2.74 -27.83 36.54
CA GLN A 147 3.76 -27.86 37.61
C GLN A 147 4.85 -26.80 37.39
N ALA A 148 5.40 -26.21 38.45
CA ALA A 148 6.29 -25.04 38.38
C ALA A 148 7.58 -25.24 37.55
N GLN A 149 8.22 -26.41 37.61
CA GLN A 149 9.47 -26.68 36.87
C GLN A 149 9.27 -26.81 35.35
N LEU A 150 8.11 -27.29 34.91
CA LEU A 150 7.76 -27.37 33.48
C LEU A 150 7.53 -25.97 32.88
N LYS A 151 7.06 -25.02 33.69
CA LYS A 151 6.71 -23.66 33.24
C LYS A 151 7.90 -22.88 32.68
N ALA A 152 9.09 -23.02 33.27
CA ALA A 152 10.28 -22.28 32.80
C ALA A 152 10.66 -22.68 31.36
N ALA A 153 10.76 -23.98 31.11
CA ALA A 153 11.07 -24.52 29.79
C ALA A 153 9.97 -24.20 28.77
N GLU A 154 8.71 -24.31 29.17
CA GLU A 154 7.56 -23.98 28.34
C GLU A 154 7.50 -22.49 27.98
N LEU A 155 7.82 -21.59 28.93
CA LEU A 155 7.90 -20.14 28.71
C LEU A 155 8.99 -19.78 27.70
N SER A 156 10.18 -20.37 27.83
CA SER A 156 11.27 -20.17 26.86
C SER A 156 10.89 -20.71 25.48
N ALA A 157 10.25 -21.88 25.41
CA ALA A 157 9.77 -22.44 24.14
C ALA A 157 8.70 -21.56 23.49
N LEU A 158 7.79 -21.00 24.28
CA LEU A 158 6.78 -20.03 23.83
C LEU A 158 7.42 -18.76 23.28
N ALA A 159 8.36 -18.16 24.02
CA ALA A 159 9.05 -16.94 23.59
C ALA A 159 9.79 -17.16 22.25
N ARG A 160 10.51 -18.28 22.11
CA ARG A 160 11.17 -18.65 20.85
C ARG A 160 10.18 -18.85 19.70
N ARG A 161 9.08 -19.56 19.96
CA ARG A 161 8.05 -19.82 18.94
C ARG A 161 7.40 -18.53 18.45
N PHE A 162 7.00 -17.63 19.36
CA PHE A 162 6.40 -16.36 18.96
C PHE A 162 7.41 -15.49 18.21
N ARG A 163 8.66 -15.42 18.66
CA ARG A 163 9.71 -14.69 17.93
C ARG A 163 9.89 -15.19 16.50
N ALA A 164 9.93 -16.52 16.29
CA ALA A 164 10.05 -17.11 14.97
C ALA A 164 8.82 -16.84 14.08
N LEU A 165 7.61 -16.89 14.64
CA LEU A 165 6.39 -16.57 13.89
C LEU A 165 6.33 -15.09 13.51
N SER A 166 6.74 -14.18 14.41
CA SER A 166 6.78 -12.74 14.11
C SER A 166 7.94 -12.33 13.18
N SER A 167 8.99 -13.15 13.03
CA SER A 167 10.05 -12.90 12.03
C SER A 167 9.61 -13.38 10.64
N LEU A 168 9.05 -14.59 10.54
CA LEU A 168 8.53 -15.12 9.28
C LEU A 168 7.47 -14.20 8.66
N GLN A 169 6.53 -13.70 9.46
CA GLN A 169 5.52 -12.77 8.98
C GLN A 169 6.10 -11.44 8.47
N ARG A 170 7.20 -10.98 9.04
CA ARG A 170 7.91 -9.79 8.58
C ARG A 170 8.65 -10.04 7.27
N GLU A 171 9.33 -11.18 7.15
CA GLU A 171 10.04 -11.56 5.93
C GLU A 171 9.07 -11.75 4.76
N GLU A 172 7.93 -12.41 4.98
CA GLU A 172 6.84 -12.51 4.00
C GLU A 172 6.30 -11.13 3.61
N ALA A 173 6.10 -10.25 4.59
CA ALA A 173 5.65 -8.89 4.37
C ALA A 173 6.62 -8.09 3.47
N HIS A 174 7.92 -8.10 3.76
CA HIS A 174 8.93 -7.42 2.96
C HIS A 174 9.00 -8.01 1.54
N SER A 175 8.99 -9.34 1.42
CA SER A 175 9.04 -10.01 0.12
C SER A 175 7.86 -9.63 -0.78
N MET A 176 6.64 -9.52 -0.23
CA MET A 176 5.47 -9.08 -0.98
C MET A 176 5.53 -7.61 -1.40
N GLU A 177 6.16 -6.77 -0.59
CA GLU A 177 6.31 -5.33 -0.86
C GLU A 177 7.35 -5.09 -1.98
N ASP A 178 8.44 -5.84 -1.97
CA ASP A 178 9.45 -5.84 -3.03
C ASP A 178 8.86 -6.30 -4.37
N VAL A 179 8.07 -7.39 -4.38
CA VAL A 179 7.39 -7.85 -5.61
C VAL A 179 6.38 -6.82 -6.11
N SER A 180 5.62 -6.19 -5.21
CA SER A 180 4.66 -5.15 -5.58
C SER A 180 5.35 -3.90 -6.16
N SER A 181 6.52 -3.51 -5.64
CA SER A 181 7.29 -2.37 -6.17
C SER A 181 7.95 -2.68 -7.51
N MET A 182 8.46 -3.91 -7.71
CA MET A 182 9.00 -4.36 -9.01
C MET A 182 7.93 -4.35 -10.12
N ILE A 183 6.71 -4.80 -9.83
CA ILE A 183 5.60 -4.79 -10.80
C ILE A 183 5.19 -3.35 -11.15
N GLN A 184 5.11 -2.46 -10.17
CA GLN A 184 4.81 -1.03 -10.41
C GLN A 184 5.91 -0.34 -11.24
N GLY A 185 7.18 -0.64 -10.96
CA GLY A 185 8.31 -0.13 -11.75
C GLY A 185 8.30 -0.62 -13.20
N ALA A 186 7.91 -1.87 -13.43
CA ALA A 186 7.80 -2.44 -14.78
C ALA A 186 6.62 -1.84 -15.58
N SER A 187 5.49 -1.55 -14.92
CA SER A 187 4.31 -0.95 -15.56
C SER A 187 4.51 0.50 -16.00
N MET A 188 5.41 1.25 -15.35
CA MET A 188 5.74 2.64 -15.71
C MET A 188 6.69 2.76 -16.92
N HIS A 189 7.30 1.67 -17.38
CA HIS A 189 8.28 1.67 -18.47
C HIS A 189 7.71 1.22 -19.84
N SER A 190 6.41 0.91 -19.93
CA SER A 190 5.75 0.63 -21.20
C SER A 190 5.06 1.87 -21.78
N SER A 191 5.83 2.92 -22.08
CA SER A 191 5.36 3.97 -23.00
C SER A 191 5.53 3.49 -24.45
N PRO A 192 4.48 3.52 -25.29
CA PRO A 192 4.62 3.15 -26.69
C PRO A 192 5.48 4.18 -27.43
N LEU A 193 6.54 3.66 -28.04
CA LEU A 193 7.38 4.23 -29.10
C LEU A 193 6.85 5.52 -29.73
N GLU A 194 7.59 6.61 -29.49
CA GLU A 194 7.56 7.81 -30.32
C GLU A 194 7.79 7.43 -31.78
N VAL A 195 6.78 7.65 -32.62
CA VAL A 195 6.95 7.70 -34.08
C VAL A 195 7.75 8.96 -34.39
N ARG A 196 9.07 8.81 -34.51
CA ARG A 196 9.95 9.81 -35.13
C ARG A 196 9.42 10.13 -36.53
N GLN A 197 8.88 11.33 -36.70
CA GLN A 197 8.75 11.94 -38.02
C GLN A 197 10.17 12.16 -38.56
N ALA A 198 10.50 11.43 -39.63
CA ALA A 198 11.70 11.69 -40.39
C ALA A 198 11.48 12.97 -41.19
N GLU A 199 12.13 14.06 -40.75
CA GLU A 199 12.45 15.20 -41.58
C GLU A 199 13.35 14.71 -42.72
N GLY A 200 12.85 14.84 -43.95
CA GLY A 200 13.63 14.65 -45.17
C GLY A 200 13.89 16.00 -45.82
N GLU A 201 14.93 16.70 -45.39
CA GLU A 201 15.57 17.75 -46.17
C GLU A 201 16.81 17.16 -46.85
N GLU A 202 16.84 17.21 -48.19
CA GLU A 202 17.83 17.97 -48.96
C GLU A 202 17.76 17.56 -50.45
N SER A 203 17.45 18.53 -51.31
CA SER A 203 17.68 18.44 -52.75
C SER A 203 18.20 19.80 -53.23
N PRO A 204 19.45 19.90 -53.76
CA PRO A 204 19.97 21.15 -54.27
C PRO A 204 19.89 21.19 -55.80
N ALA A 205 19.31 22.25 -56.37
CA ALA A 205 19.75 22.84 -57.63
C ALA A 205 18.85 24.04 -58.01
N SER A 206 19.28 25.24 -57.62
CA SER A 206 18.78 26.49 -58.18
C SER A 206 19.50 26.76 -59.52
N GLY A 207 18.77 26.66 -60.63
CA GLY A 207 19.16 27.24 -61.91
C GLY A 207 18.44 28.58 -62.13
N PRO A 208 19.09 29.62 -62.69
CA PRO A 208 18.39 30.85 -63.06
C PRO A 208 18.06 30.82 -64.56
N ALA A 209 16.78 30.95 -64.91
CA ALA A 209 16.34 31.29 -66.26
C ALA A 209 14.99 32.02 -66.19
N SER A 210 15.06 33.35 -66.12
CA SER A 210 13.92 34.22 -66.44
C SER A 210 14.35 35.13 -67.57
N GLU A 211 13.98 34.76 -68.79
CA GLU A 211 14.04 35.61 -69.97
C GLU A 211 12.65 35.62 -70.63
N LEU A 212 12.13 36.83 -70.83
CA LEU A 212 11.18 37.34 -71.85
C LEU A 212 10.40 38.54 -71.27
N PRO A 213 10.00 39.56 -72.06
CA PRO A 213 9.57 39.42 -73.45
C PRO A 213 10.13 40.43 -74.48
N ARG A 214 9.99 40.05 -75.76
CA ARG A 214 10.13 40.90 -76.95
C ARG A 214 8.90 41.80 -77.14
N VAL A 215 9.12 43.07 -77.52
CA VAL A 215 8.47 43.91 -78.56
C VAL A 215 9.35 45.18 -78.62
N GLY A 216 9.87 45.76 -79.70
CA GLY A 216 9.46 45.81 -81.11
C GLY A 216 9.39 47.30 -81.52
N GLU A 217 10.43 47.74 -82.24
CA GLU A 217 10.46 48.78 -83.28
C GLU A 217 10.13 50.27 -83.00
N SER A 218 11.00 51.09 -83.62
CA SER A 218 10.95 52.52 -83.99
C SER A 218 11.44 53.57 -82.99
#